data_AF-A0A2V5N286-F1
#
_entry.id   AF-A0A2V5N286-F1
#
_cell.length_a   1.000
_cell.length_b   1.000
_cell.length_c   1.000
_cell.angle_alpha   90.00
_cell.angle_beta   90.00
_cell.angle_gamma   90.00
#
_symmetry.space_group_name_H-M   'P 1'
#
loop_
_entity.id
_entity.type
_entity.pdbx_description
1 polymer ?
#
loop_
_entity_poly.entity_id
_entity_poly.type
_entity_poly.pdbx_seq_one_letter_code
_entity_poly.pdbx_strand_id
1 'polypeptide(L)'
;DASTTEQLDSTTSFDPSNYQSASLYLYKQLSGDATGNRQPSGKSYFAFKPNMLSPADQTQNVQYIRDPFGNSYGYSTKMAVSGTGGYNPTFDLWSTAGVAPSPTPTPPATQQDLWLKNW
;
A
#
# COMPACT_ATOMS: atom_id res chain seq x y z
N ASP A 1 -11.56 0.61 4.45
CA ASP A 1 -12.72 0.19 3.66
C ASP A 1 -12.21 -0.31 2.32
N ALA A 2 -12.82 -1.34 1.72
CA ALA A 2 -12.38 -1.90 0.44
C ALA A 2 -12.41 -0.87 -0.69
N SER A 3 -13.41 0.02 -0.67
CA SER A 3 -13.59 1.13 -1.61
C SER A 3 -12.33 2.01 -1.79
N THR A 4 -11.54 2.17 -0.72
CA THR A 4 -10.29 2.97 -0.75
C THR A 4 -9.24 2.39 -1.69
N THR A 5 -9.34 1.10 -2.01
CA THR A 5 -8.42 0.38 -2.89
C THR A 5 -8.88 0.40 -4.34
N GLU A 6 -10.17 0.66 -4.58
CA GLU A 6 -10.82 0.59 -5.90
C GLU A 6 -10.71 1.92 -6.66
N GLN A 7 -10.46 3.02 -5.94
CA GLN A 7 -10.40 4.36 -6.50
C GLN A 7 -9.01 4.72 -7.03
N LEU A 8 -7.96 4.10 -6.47
CA LEU A 8 -6.56 4.45 -6.74
C LEU A 8 -6.07 3.81 -8.02
N ASP A 9 -5.74 4.64 -9.00
CA ASP A 9 -5.21 4.19 -10.28
C ASP A 9 -3.69 4.11 -10.23
N SER A 10 -3.14 2.90 -10.24
CA SER A 10 -1.68 2.70 -10.19
C SER A 10 -0.96 3.17 -11.45
N THR A 11 -1.69 3.46 -12.54
CA THR A 11 -1.12 3.99 -13.79
C THR A 11 -0.94 5.51 -13.77
N THR A 12 -1.56 6.21 -12.81
CA THR A 12 -1.53 7.69 -12.76
C THR A 12 -1.32 8.28 -11.35
N SER A 13 -1.63 7.55 -10.28
CA SER A 13 -1.48 8.00 -8.90
C SER A 13 -0.16 7.51 -8.32
N PHE A 14 0.76 8.45 -8.08
CA PHE A 14 2.11 8.13 -7.61
C PHE A 14 2.46 8.73 -6.25
N ASP A 15 1.61 9.64 -5.74
CA ASP A 15 1.80 10.20 -4.40
C ASP A 15 1.56 9.11 -3.34
N PRO A 16 2.54 8.82 -2.47
CA PRO A 16 2.38 7.83 -1.41
C PRO A 16 1.21 8.14 -0.48
N SER A 17 0.94 9.41 -0.17
CA SER A 17 -0.10 9.80 0.78
C SER A 17 -1.50 9.32 0.35
N ASN A 18 -1.76 9.24 -0.96
CA ASN A 18 -3.02 8.72 -1.51
C ASN A 18 -3.24 7.25 -1.14
N TYR A 19 -2.17 6.48 -0.92
CA TYR A 19 -2.23 5.05 -0.66
C TYR A 19 -2.35 4.68 0.82
N GLN A 20 -2.26 5.64 1.75
CA GLN A 20 -2.26 5.32 3.18
C GLN A 20 -3.53 4.56 3.61
N SER A 21 -4.71 5.01 3.17
CA SER A 21 -5.97 4.35 3.50
C SER A 21 -6.10 2.95 2.91
N ALA A 22 -5.66 2.77 1.66
CA ALA A 22 -5.63 1.47 1.00
C ALA A 22 -4.61 0.52 1.66
N SER A 23 -3.43 1.03 2.01
CA SER A 23 -2.39 0.30 2.73
C SER A 23 -2.83 -0.11 4.13
N LEU A 24 -3.57 0.75 4.84
CA LEU A 24 -4.22 0.39 6.11
C LEU A 24 -5.23 -0.74 5.90
N TYR A 25 -6.05 -0.67 4.86
CA TYR A 25 -6.98 -1.75 4.56
C TYR A 25 -6.24 -3.07 4.32
N LEU A 26 -5.16 -3.07 3.52
CA LEU A 26 -4.32 -4.25 3.32
C LEU A 26 -3.73 -4.77 4.63
N TYR A 27 -3.21 -3.88 5.49
CA TYR A 27 -2.73 -4.25 6.82
C TYR A 27 -3.80 -5.01 7.61
N LYS A 28 -5.04 -4.49 7.65
CA LYS A 28 -6.14 -5.12 8.38
C LYS A 28 -6.46 -6.51 7.84
N GLN A 29 -6.47 -6.67 6.50
CA GLN A 29 -6.74 -7.97 5.85
C GLN A 29 -5.62 -8.99 6.12
N LEU A 30 -4.35 -8.58 6.09
CA LEU A 30 -3.22 -9.49 6.27
C LEU A 30 -2.95 -9.81 7.74
N SER A 31 -3.08 -8.82 8.63
CA SER A 31 -2.76 -8.99 10.05
C SER A 31 -3.86 -9.67 10.83
N GLY A 32 -5.13 -9.51 10.44
CA GLY A 32 -6.28 -9.91 11.26
C GLY A 32 -6.61 -8.92 12.38
N ASP A 33 -6.02 -7.73 12.40
CA ASP A 33 -6.42 -6.60 13.25
C ASP A 33 -7.42 -5.72 12.51
N ALA A 34 -8.71 -5.90 12.79
CA ALA A 34 -9.77 -5.12 12.15
C ALA A 34 -9.74 -3.62 12.53
N THR A 35 -9.12 -3.27 13.65
CA THR A 35 -9.17 -1.91 14.20
C THR A 35 -7.95 -1.08 13.81
N GLY A 36 -6.78 -1.71 13.63
CA GLY A 36 -5.51 -1.03 13.42
C GLY A 36 -4.76 -0.71 14.72
N ASN A 37 -5.17 -1.26 15.86
CA ASN A 37 -4.58 -1.01 17.18
C ASN A 37 -3.36 -1.91 17.49
N ARG A 38 -2.86 -2.68 16.51
CA ARG A 38 -1.76 -3.64 16.64
C ARG A 38 -2.09 -4.84 17.53
N GLN A 39 -3.38 -5.14 17.71
CA GLN A 39 -3.85 -6.30 18.45
C GLN A 39 -4.71 -7.19 17.54
N PRO A 40 -4.08 -8.07 16.75
CA PRO A 40 -4.81 -9.01 15.91
C PRO A 40 -5.74 -9.90 16.75
N SER A 41 -7.01 -9.93 16.38
CA SER A 41 -8.04 -10.77 17.03
C SER A 41 -8.66 -11.78 16.08
N GLY A 42 -8.33 -11.72 14.80
CA GLY A 42 -8.86 -12.57 13.73
C GLY A 42 -7.82 -13.52 13.12
N LYS A 43 -8.19 -14.13 11.99
CA LYS A 43 -7.27 -14.91 11.16
C LYS A 43 -6.19 -13.98 10.60
N SER A 44 -4.95 -14.42 10.68
CA SER A 44 -3.78 -13.67 10.21
C SER A 44 -3.08 -14.46 9.11
N TYR A 45 -2.77 -13.77 8.02
CA TYR A 45 -1.91 -14.28 6.96
C TYR A 45 -0.46 -13.79 7.12
N PHE A 46 -0.24 -12.70 7.88
CA PHE A 46 1.07 -12.11 8.06
C PHE A 46 1.19 -11.33 9.38
N ALA A 47 2.27 -11.56 10.12
CA ALA A 47 2.61 -10.80 11.32
C ALA A 47 3.65 -9.71 10.99
N PHE A 48 3.25 -8.44 11.11
CA PHE A 48 4.12 -7.30 10.82
C PHE A 48 5.08 -7.00 11.97
N LYS A 49 6.34 -6.72 11.65
CA LYS A 49 7.29 -6.16 12.61
C LYS A 49 6.99 -4.67 12.84
N PRO A 50 7.27 -4.12 14.02
CA PRO A 50 6.97 -2.71 14.32
C PRO A 50 7.56 -1.70 13.33
N ASN A 51 8.76 -1.96 12.82
CA ASN A 51 9.44 -1.09 11.84
C ASN A 51 8.84 -1.18 10.42
N MET A 52 7.95 -2.13 10.16
CA MET A 52 7.19 -2.24 8.90
C MET A 52 5.91 -1.41 8.92
N LEU A 53 5.59 -0.74 10.04
CA LEU A 53 4.33 -0.03 10.22
C LEU A 53 4.61 1.45 10.52
N SER A 54 3.70 2.30 10.05
CA SER A 54 3.68 3.72 10.42
C SER A 54 2.46 3.99 11.30
N PRO A 55 2.59 4.81 12.36
CA PRO A 55 3.84 5.33 12.91
C PRO A 55 4.69 4.23 13.56
N ALA A 56 5.98 4.48 13.79
CA ALA A 56 6.84 3.51 14.49
C ALA A 56 6.49 3.38 15.98
N ASP A 57 5.91 4.42 16.58
CA ASP A 57 5.39 4.42 17.95
C ASP A 57 4.26 3.40 18.09
N GLN A 58 4.52 2.36 18.91
CA GLN A 58 3.60 1.23 19.09
C GLN A 58 2.38 1.57 19.95
N THR A 59 2.37 2.73 20.61
CA THR A 59 1.20 3.20 21.36
C THR A 59 0.12 3.79 20.45
N GLN A 60 0.45 4.07 19.19
CA GLN A 60 -0.43 4.67 18.21
C GLN A 60 -0.96 3.62 17.20
N ASN A 61 -2.19 3.83 16.75
CA ASN A 61 -2.80 2.99 15.73
C ASN A 61 -2.01 3.04 14.42
N VAL A 62 -1.98 1.90 13.72
CA VAL A 62 -1.38 1.75 12.41
C VAL A 62 -2.13 2.63 11.40
N GLN A 63 -1.36 3.38 10.64
CA GLN A 63 -1.84 4.22 9.54
C GLN A 63 -1.57 3.59 8.19
N TYR A 64 -0.46 2.86 8.01
CA TYR A 64 -0.11 2.17 6.78
C TYR A 64 1.09 1.22 6.97
N ILE A 65 1.30 0.32 6.00
CA ILE A 65 2.50 -0.52 5.90
C ILE A 65 3.60 0.30 5.23
N ARG A 66 4.77 0.36 5.85
CA ARG A 66 5.93 1.10 5.35
C ARG A 66 6.74 0.28 4.36
N ASP A 67 7.05 0.91 3.23
CA ASP A 67 8.07 0.46 2.30
C ASP A 67 9.49 0.71 2.85
N PRO A 68 10.55 0.18 2.21
CA PRO A 68 11.93 0.37 2.67
C PRO A 68 12.40 1.82 2.75
N PHE A 69 11.71 2.75 2.07
CA PHE A 69 11.99 4.19 2.05
C PHE A 69 11.16 4.94 3.09
N GLY A 70 10.29 4.23 3.83
CA GLY A 70 9.49 4.76 4.90
C GLY A 70 8.13 5.32 4.49
N ASN A 71 7.75 5.20 3.23
CA ASN A 71 6.48 5.64 2.67
C ASN A 71 5.45 4.52 2.72
N SER A 72 4.17 4.79 2.46
CA SER A 72 3.19 3.70 2.32
C SER A 72 3.43 2.89 1.04
N TYR A 73 3.27 1.57 1.14
CA TYR A 73 3.08 0.75 -0.06
C TYR A 73 1.86 1.21 -0.84
N GLY A 74 1.99 1.27 -2.16
CA GLY A 74 0.86 1.42 -3.07
C GLY A 74 0.07 0.12 -3.13
N TYR A 75 -1.23 0.19 -2.88
CA TYR A 75 -2.15 -0.95 -3.00
C TYR A 75 -3.41 -0.51 -3.74
N SER A 76 -3.77 -1.25 -4.78
CA SER A 76 -4.97 -0.98 -5.58
C SER A 76 -5.63 -2.27 -6.05
N THR A 77 -6.96 -2.27 -6.11
CA THR A 77 -7.79 -3.31 -6.73
C THR A 77 -8.62 -2.74 -7.89
N LYS A 78 -8.32 -1.51 -8.34
CA LYS A 78 -9.10 -0.78 -9.36
C LYS A 78 -9.26 -1.56 -10.66
N MET A 79 -8.20 -2.22 -11.14
CA MET A 79 -8.27 -3.07 -12.33
C MET A 79 -9.24 -4.25 -12.16
N ALA A 80 -9.24 -4.89 -10.98
CA ALA A 80 -10.13 -6.02 -10.69
C ALA A 80 -11.60 -5.59 -10.67
N VAL A 81 -11.89 -4.39 -10.18
CA VAL A 81 -13.27 -3.87 -10.07
C VAL A 81 -13.77 -3.25 -11.37
N SER A 82 -12.92 -2.52 -12.10
CA SER A 82 -13.34 -1.69 -13.24
C SER A 82 -12.84 -2.16 -14.61
N GLY A 83 -11.94 -3.14 -14.66
CA GLY A 83 -11.30 -3.62 -15.90
C GLY A 83 -10.32 -2.61 -16.52
N THR A 84 -10.06 -1.48 -15.88
CA THR A 84 -9.12 -0.44 -16.30
C THR A 84 -8.45 0.20 -15.08
N GLY A 85 -7.42 1.04 -15.28
CA GLY A 85 -6.79 1.78 -14.18
C GLY A 85 -6.01 0.88 -13.22
N GLY A 86 -5.13 0.07 -13.76
CA GLY A 86 -4.18 -0.75 -13.02
C GLY A 86 -3.40 -1.61 -13.99
N TYR A 87 -2.51 -2.45 -13.47
CA TYR A 87 -1.65 -3.27 -14.33
C TYR A 87 -1.89 -4.77 -14.16
N ASN A 88 -2.38 -5.19 -12.99
CA ASN A 88 -2.65 -6.59 -12.69
C ASN A 88 -4.15 -6.83 -12.53
N PRO A 89 -4.68 -7.97 -13.04
CA PRO A 89 -6.12 -8.24 -13.03
C PRO A 89 -6.72 -8.44 -11.63
N THR A 90 -5.89 -8.74 -10.63
CA THR A 90 -6.36 -9.02 -9.26
C THR A 90 -6.09 -7.86 -8.31
N PHE A 91 -4.84 -7.40 -8.24
CA PHE A 91 -4.44 -6.24 -7.45
C PHE A 91 -3.04 -5.78 -7.86
N ASP A 92 -2.77 -4.50 -7.66
CA ASP A 92 -1.44 -3.90 -7.77
C ASP A 92 -0.88 -3.66 -6.36
N LEU A 93 0.39 -4.05 -6.15
CA LEU A 93 1.14 -3.80 -4.91
C LEU A 93 2.57 -3.39 -5.26
N TRP A 94 3.00 -2.21 -4.81
CA TRP A 94 4.34 -1.70 -5.13
C TRP A 94 4.89 -0.74 -4.08
N SER A 95 6.21 -0.58 -4.06
CA SER A 95 6.86 0.46 -3.26
C SER A 95 6.65 1.81 -3.95
N THR A 96 6.14 2.80 -3.23
CA THR A 96 6.01 4.16 -3.77
C THR A 96 7.35 4.89 -3.77
N ALA A 97 8.28 4.49 -2.89
CA ALA A 97 9.64 5.02 -2.76
C ALA A 97 9.71 6.54 -2.57
N GLY A 98 8.57 7.17 -2.21
CA GLY A 98 8.44 8.62 -2.11
C GLY A 98 8.47 9.34 -3.46
N VAL A 99 8.35 8.61 -4.58
CA VAL A 99 8.35 9.18 -5.93
C VAL A 99 6.98 9.77 -6.22
N ALA A 100 6.76 11.00 -5.76
CA ALA A 100 5.78 11.88 -6.41
C ALA A 100 6.22 12.14 -7.87
N PRO A 101 5.35 12.62 -8.77
CA PRO A 101 5.79 13.17 -10.05
C PRO A 101 6.62 14.44 -9.80
N SER A 102 7.85 14.27 -9.30
CA SER A 102 8.86 15.30 -9.19
C SER A 102 9.58 15.34 -10.54
N PRO A 103 9.82 16.53 -11.12
CA PRO A 103 10.65 16.66 -12.32
C PRO A 103 12.13 16.30 -12.05
N THR A 104 12.55 16.02 -10.82
CA THR A 104 13.95 15.73 -10.51
C THR A 104 14.10 14.95 -9.18
N PRO A 105 14.91 13.87 -9.12
CA PRO A 105 15.50 13.15 -10.26
C PRO A 105 14.41 12.44 -11.08
N THR A 106 14.71 12.17 -12.35
CA THR A 106 13.84 11.40 -13.24
C THR A 106 13.40 10.11 -12.52
N PRO A 107 12.09 9.80 -12.45
CA PRO A 107 11.62 8.51 -11.97
C PRO A 107 12.37 7.36 -12.67
N PRO A 108 12.50 6.18 -12.05
CA PRO A 108 13.03 5.00 -12.75
C PRO A 108 12.32 4.82 -14.10
N ALA A 109 13.06 4.32 -15.09
CA ALA A 109 12.66 4.29 -16.50
C ALA A 109 11.25 3.72 -16.73
N THR A 110 10.78 2.84 -15.85
CA THR A 110 9.36 2.56 -15.64
C THR A 110 9.03 2.45 -14.14
N GLN A 111 7.86 2.94 -13.72
CA GLN A 111 7.41 2.83 -12.32
C GLN A 111 7.26 1.37 -11.85
N GLN A 112 7.12 0.45 -12.81
CA GLN A 112 7.09 -1.00 -12.65
C GLN A 112 8.36 -1.58 -12.03
N ASP A 113 9.49 -0.88 -12.18
CA ASP A 113 10.78 -1.31 -11.61
C ASP A 113 10.78 -1.27 -10.07
N LEU A 114 9.83 -0.55 -9.45
CA LEU A 114 9.68 -0.43 -8.00
C LEU A 114 8.65 -1.41 -7.41
N TRP A 115 8.09 -2.28 -8.24
CA TRP A 115 7.06 -3.21 -7.79
C TRP A 115 7.68 -4.38 -7.06
N LEU A 116 7.00 -4.84 -6.01
CA LEU A 116 7.15 -6.25 -5.66
C LEU A 116 6.48 -7.04 -6.77
N LYS A 117 7.25 -7.82 -7.53
CA LYS A 117 6.68 -8.82 -8.45
C LYS A 117 5.84 -9.79 -7.61
N ASN A 118 4.52 -9.63 -7.65
CA ASN A 118 3.61 -10.71 -7.28
C ASN A 118 3.65 -11.74 -8.42
N TRP A 119 3.81 -12.99 -8.02
CA TRP A 119 3.87 -14.14 -8.92
C TRP A 119 2.52 -14.42 -9.57
#